data_AF-A0A847Z8M1-F1
#
_entry.id   AF-A0A847Z8M1-F1
#
_cell.length_a   1.000
_cell.length_b   1.000
_cell.length_c   1.000
_cell.angle_alpha   90.00
_cell.angle_beta   90.00
_cell.angle_gamma   90.00
#
_symmetry.space_group_name_H-M   'P 1'
#
loop_
_entity.id
_entity.type
_entity.pdbx_description
1 polymer ?
#
loop_
_entity_poly.entity_id
_entity_poly.type
_entity_poly.pdbx_seq_one_letter_code
_entity_poly.pdbx_strand_id
1 'polypeptide(L)'
;MIVEKIIETKKSKIKGYPVNSNRASELGHPCLKYHVLSRTRWQERTLHDVRLQQIFDLGNDFEEIVIRELAEARIKTIEQQRSFAWPEYQITGHIDAQVMTDDGIFPMEIKSCSPFVFKSIDTIEDLKRGKYLYLRKYPVQLNLYMLMTGKEKGVFLFKEKTS
;
A
#
# COMPACT_ATOMS: atom_id res chain seq x y z
N MET A 1 26.06 17.60 12.16
CA MET A 1 26.09 17.79 10.70
C MET A 1 24.66 17.60 10.16
N ILE A 2 24.35 18.03 8.92
CA ILE A 2 22.95 18.11 8.42
C ILE A 2 22.34 16.72 8.21
N VAL A 3 23.12 15.77 7.67
CA VAL A 3 22.66 14.43 7.30
C VAL A 3 22.24 13.62 8.55
N GLU A 4 22.96 13.77 9.65
CA GLU A 4 22.70 13.09 10.92
C GLU A 4 21.36 13.55 11.50
N LYS A 5 21.06 14.85 11.44
CA LYS A 5 19.76 15.38 11.86
C LYS A 5 18.61 14.79 11.02
N ILE A 6 18.83 14.61 9.71
CA ILE A 6 17.85 13.95 8.84
C ILE A 6 17.66 12.49 9.26
N ILE A 7 18.76 11.75 9.47
CA ILE A 7 18.72 10.35 9.91
C ILE A 7 18.01 10.20 11.27
N GLU A 8 18.33 11.06 12.24
CA GLU A 8 17.68 11.09 13.55
C GLU A 8 16.18 11.36 13.44
N THR A 9 15.78 12.28 12.56
CA THR A 9 14.36 12.55 12.27
C THR A 9 13.67 11.32 11.68
N LYS A 10 14.32 10.59 10.77
CA LYS A 10 13.74 9.35 10.23
C LYS A 10 13.66 8.26 11.31
N LYS A 11 14.70 8.11 12.14
CA LYS A 11 14.70 7.16 13.27
C LYS A 11 13.55 7.42 14.25
N SER A 12 13.26 8.69 14.56
CA SER A 12 12.20 9.04 15.53
C SER A 12 10.79 8.69 15.03
N LYS A 13 10.59 8.51 13.72
CA LYS A 13 9.32 8.04 13.13
C LYS A 13 9.12 6.52 13.25
N ILE A 14 10.20 5.75 13.44
CA ILE A 14 10.13 4.28 13.47
C ILE A 14 9.56 3.85 14.82
N LYS A 15 8.29 3.44 14.82
CA LYS A 15 7.57 3.03 16.03
C LYS A 15 6.70 1.81 15.75
N GLY A 16 6.63 0.92 16.74
CA GLY A 16 5.60 -0.12 16.79
C GLY A 16 4.33 0.44 17.40
N TYR A 17 3.19 0.19 16.76
CA TYR A 17 1.89 0.57 17.29
C TYR A 17 1.10 -0.69 17.65
N PRO A 18 0.20 -0.63 18.65
CA PRO A 18 -0.71 -1.73 18.94
C PRO A 18 -1.51 -2.14 17.70
N VAL A 19 -1.51 -3.44 17.41
CA VAL A 19 -2.28 -4.02 16.31
C VAL A 19 -3.04 -5.22 16.85
N ASN A 20 -4.36 -5.24 16.62
CA ASN A 20 -5.27 -6.33 17.01
C ASN A 20 -5.98 -6.97 15.80
N SER A 21 -5.60 -6.58 14.58
CA SER A 21 -6.21 -6.99 13.32
C SER A 21 -5.14 -7.20 12.25
N ASN A 22 -5.42 -8.02 11.25
CA ASN A 22 -4.52 -8.15 10.11
C ASN A 22 -4.72 -6.97 9.15
N ARG A 23 -3.62 -6.36 8.72
CA ARG A 23 -3.66 -5.29 7.71
C ARG A 23 -3.82 -5.91 6.32
N ALA A 24 -4.68 -5.36 5.47
CA ALA A 24 -4.88 -5.87 4.12
C ALA A 24 -3.61 -5.89 3.27
N SER A 25 -2.72 -4.91 3.46
CA SER A 25 -1.40 -4.87 2.81
C SER A 25 -0.46 -6.01 3.20
N GLU A 26 -0.79 -6.74 4.26
CA GLU A 26 -0.05 -7.90 4.72
C GLU A 26 -0.72 -9.22 4.36
N LEU A 27 -2.04 -9.26 4.15
CA LEU A 27 -2.81 -10.51 3.99
C LEU A 27 -2.39 -11.40 2.81
N GLY A 28 -1.68 -10.86 1.81
CA GLY A 28 -1.07 -11.66 0.76
C GLY A 28 0.20 -12.43 1.17
N HIS A 29 0.65 -12.31 2.42
CA HIS A 29 1.80 -13.07 2.92
C HIS A 29 1.43 -14.57 3.03
N PRO A 30 2.23 -15.51 2.47
CA PRO A 30 1.86 -16.93 2.42
C PRO A 30 1.96 -17.64 3.78
N CYS A 31 2.79 -17.13 4.70
CA CYS A 31 2.95 -17.75 6.02
C CYS A 31 1.77 -17.40 6.95
N LEU A 32 0.96 -18.40 7.31
CA LEU A 32 -0.13 -18.24 8.27
C LEU A 32 0.36 -17.79 9.65
N LYS A 33 1.48 -18.34 10.12
CA LYS A 33 2.09 -17.95 11.40
C LYS A 33 2.44 -16.47 11.44
N TYR A 34 2.88 -15.89 10.32
CA TYR A 34 3.15 -14.46 10.21
C TYR A 34 1.91 -13.61 10.53
N HIS A 35 0.74 -13.99 10.00
CA HIS A 35 -0.52 -13.31 10.29
C HIS A 35 -0.93 -13.43 11.75
N VAL A 36 -0.83 -14.63 12.33
CA VAL A 36 -1.13 -14.85 13.75
C VAL A 36 -0.24 -13.97 14.62
N LEU A 37 1.08 -14.01 14.42
CA LEU A 37 2.02 -13.20 15.18
C LEU A 37 1.79 -11.70 14.99
N SER A 38 1.45 -11.26 13.78
CA SER A 38 1.19 -9.85 13.48
C SER A 38 0.04 -9.25 14.30
N ARG A 39 -0.98 -10.05 14.65
CA ARG A 39 -2.13 -9.59 15.45
C ARG A 39 -2.06 -9.96 16.93
N THR A 40 -1.35 -11.03 17.32
CA THR A 40 -1.30 -11.48 18.73
C THR A 40 -0.01 -11.11 19.45
N ARG A 41 1.06 -10.86 18.70
CA ARG A 41 2.42 -10.61 19.21
C ARG A 41 3.09 -9.47 18.44
N TRP A 42 2.32 -8.42 18.15
CA TRP A 42 2.77 -7.26 17.38
C TRP A 42 4.00 -6.57 18.00
N GLN A 43 4.13 -6.60 19.32
CA GLN A 43 5.24 -6.04 20.09
C GLN A 43 6.56 -6.79 19.89
N GLU A 44 6.52 -8.03 19.42
CA GLU A 44 7.73 -8.83 19.10
C GLU A 44 8.24 -8.55 17.68
N ARG A 45 7.51 -7.75 16.88
CA ARG A 45 7.89 -7.44 15.50
C ARG A 45 9.16 -6.58 15.49
N THR A 46 10.16 -7.04 14.76
CA THR A 46 11.36 -6.23 14.46
C THR A 46 10.93 -4.98 13.70
N LEU A 47 11.29 -3.82 14.26
CA LEU A 47 11.09 -2.53 13.59
C LEU A 47 11.99 -2.45 12.36
N HIS A 48 11.51 -1.78 11.33
CA HIS A 48 12.28 -1.55 10.13
C HIS A 48 13.42 -0.55 10.36
N ASP A 49 14.34 -0.46 9.40
CA ASP A 49 15.46 0.45 9.47
C ASP A 49 15.14 1.83 8.86
N VAL A 50 16.10 2.75 9.00
CA VAL A 50 16.00 4.12 8.46
C VAL A 50 15.82 4.12 6.95
N ARG A 51 16.47 3.18 6.25
CA ARG A 51 16.39 3.08 4.80
C ARG A 51 14.96 2.74 4.36
N LEU A 52 14.32 1.77 5.01
CA LEU A 52 12.94 1.42 4.70
C LEU A 52 11.97 2.55 5.07
N GLN A 53 12.24 3.28 6.16
CA GLN A 53 11.47 4.48 6.50
C GLN A 53 11.55 5.54 5.40
N GLN A 54 12.73 5.76 4.79
CA GLN A 54 12.88 6.68 3.65
C GLN A 54 12.09 6.20 2.43
N ILE A 55 12.04 4.89 2.19
CA ILE A 55 11.23 4.32 1.09
C ILE A 55 9.74 4.55 1.33
N PHE A 56 9.25 4.42 2.57
CA PHE A 56 7.86 4.71 2.92
C PHE A 56 7.54 6.20 2.80
N ASP A 57 8.39 7.09 3.32
CA ASP A 57 8.22 8.54 3.20
C ASP A 57 8.10 8.94 1.72
N LEU A 58 9.02 8.44 0.87
CA LEU A 58 8.96 8.68 -0.58
C LEU A 58 7.70 8.08 -1.23
N GLY A 59 7.24 6.94 -0.74
CA GLY A 59 5.99 6.32 -1.20
C GLY A 59 4.79 7.23 -1.00
N ASN A 60 4.69 7.84 0.18
CA ASN A 60 3.63 8.80 0.51
C ASN A 60 3.71 10.04 -0.39
N ASP A 61 4.91 10.58 -0.60
CA ASP A 61 5.10 11.74 -1.50
C ASP A 61 4.62 11.42 -2.93
N PHE A 62 4.89 10.20 -3.42
CA PHE A 62 4.42 9.77 -4.74
C PHE A 62 2.89 9.58 -4.81
N GLU A 63 2.25 9.16 -3.73
CA GLU A 63 0.79 9.07 -3.66
C GLU A 63 0.16 10.44 -3.88
N GLU A 64 0.63 11.47 -3.15
CA GLU A 64 0.17 12.86 -3.32
C GLU A 64 0.43 13.39 -4.73
N ILE A 65 1.61 13.09 -5.31
CA ILE A 65 1.94 13.47 -6.70
C ILE A 65 0.94 12.84 -7.68
N VAL A 66 0.65 11.55 -7.55
CA VAL A 66 -0.27 10.84 -8.45
C VAL A 66 -1.68 11.41 -8.34
N ILE A 67 -2.18 11.69 -7.14
CA ILE A 67 -3.51 12.30 -7.01
C ILE A 67 -3.55 13.68 -7.68
N ARG A 68 -2.52 14.50 -7.50
CA ARG A 68 -2.42 15.79 -8.19
C ARG A 68 -2.41 15.61 -9.72
N GLU A 69 -1.62 14.68 -10.25
CA GLU A 69 -1.56 14.38 -11.70
C GLU A 69 -2.93 13.93 -12.23
N LEU A 70 -3.66 13.09 -11.49
CA LEU A 70 -5.03 12.69 -11.86
C LEU A 70 -5.99 13.89 -11.88
N ALA A 71 -5.92 14.77 -10.89
CA ALA A 71 -6.73 15.97 -10.84
C ALA A 71 -6.42 16.94 -12.00
N GLU A 72 -5.14 17.13 -12.33
CA GLU A 72 -4.68 17.92 -13.50
C GLU A 72 -5.19 17.32 -14.82
N ALA A 73 -5.21 15.98 -14.91
CA ALA A 73 -5.81 15.25 -16.03
C ALA A 73 -7.34 15.27 -16.05
N ARG A 74 -7.99 15.99 -15.11
CA ARG A 74 -9.45 16.05 -14.92
C ARG A 74 -10.10 14.69 -14.60
N ILE A 75 -9.31 13.76 -14.07
CA ILE A 75 -9.81 12.49 -13.54
C ILE A 75 -10.23 12.72 -12.10
N LYS A 76 -11.52 12.49 -11.83
CA LYS A 76 -12.06 12.67 -10.48
C LYS A 76 -11.66 11.51 -9.59
N THR A 77 -10.97 11.82 -8.50
CA THR A 77 -10.70 10.88 -7.41
C THR A 77 -11.50 11.27 -6.18
N ILE A 78 -11.89 10.27 -5.40
CA ILE A 78 -12.47 10.44 -4.07
C ILE A 78 -11.39 9.99 -3.09
N GLU A 79 -10.66 10.97 -2.55
CA GLU A 79 -9.77 10.79 -1.41
C GLU A 79 -10.61 10.71 -0.12
N GLN A 80 -11.38 9.63 0.01
CA GLN A 80 -11.84 9.26 1.34
C GLN A 80 -10.76 8.38 1.93
N GLN A 81 -9.92 8.97 2.79
CA GLN A 81 -9.08 8.28 3.78
C GLN A 81 -9.94 7.47 4.77
N ARG A 82 -10.83 6.61 4.26
CA ARG A 82 -11.56 5.64 5.06
C ARG A 82 -10.56 4.57 5.40
N SER A 83 -9.99 4.70 6.60
CA SER A 83 -9.54 3.54 7.34
C SER A 83 -10.70 2.56 7.34
N PHE A 84 -10.57 1.47 6.58
CA PHE A 84 -11.62 0.47 6.51
C PHE A 84 -11.35 -0.59 7.57
N ALA A 85 -12.43 -1.13 8.10
CA ALA A 85 -12.40 -2.23 9.04
C ALA A 85 -13.43 -3.28 8.60
N TRP A 86 -13.04 -4.54 8.66
CA TRP A 86 -13.92 -5.70 8.57
C TRP A 86 -13.88 -6.42 9.93
N PRO A 87 -14.74 -6.01 10.88
CA PRO A 87 -14.64 -6.49 12.25
C PRO A 87 -14.81 -8.01 12.38
N GLU A 88 -15.72 -8.59 11.61
CA GLU A 88 -16.01 -10.03 11.57
C GLU A 88 -14.75 -10.87 11.36
N TYR A 89 -13.87 -10.46 10.44
CA TYR A 89 -12.62 -11.16 10.13
C TYR A 89 -11.39 -10.52 10.77
N GLN A 90 -11.57 -9.46 11.57
CA GLN A 90 -10.49 -8.68 12.17
C GLN A 90 -9.48 -8.19 11.13
N ILE A 91 -9.97 -7.58 10.05
CA ILE A 91 -9.13 -7.02 8.98
C ILE A 91 -9.25 -5.49 9.01
N THR A 92 -8.12 -4.80 8.84
CA THR A 92 -8.09 -3.34 8.68
C THR A 92 -7.24 -2.93 7.49
N GLY A 93 -7.41 -1.70 7.02
CA GLY A 93 -6.47 -1.11 6.08
C GLY A 93 -6.91 0.26 5.62
N HIS A 94 -6.28 0.73 4.56
CA HIS A 94 -6.46 2.07 4.02
C HIS A 94 -6.50 1.99 2.50
N ILE A 95 -7.58 2.49 1.90
CA ILE A 95 -7.67 2.62 0.44
C ILE A 95 -7.05 3.96 0.08
N ASP A 96 -6.06 3.95 -0.82
CA ASP A 96 -5.35 5.18 -1.22
C ASP A 96 -6.34 6.18 -1.86
N ALA A 97 -7.14 5.73 -2.82
CA ALA A 97 -8.24 6.52 -3.40
C ALA A 97 -9.30 5.66 -4.08
N GLN A 98 -10.42 6.28 -4.43
CA GLN A 98 -11.36 5.70 -5.41
C GLN A 98 -11.36 6.57 -6.68
N VAL A 99 -11.27 5.94 -7.84
CA VAL A 99 -11.33 6.62 -9.14
C VAL A 99 -12.75 6.60 -9.69
N MET A 100 -13.22 7.75 -10.17
CA MET A 100 -14.51 7.89 -10.84
C MET A 100 -14.31 7.88 -12.35
N THR A 101 -15.03 6.98 -13.00
CA THR A 101 -15.06 6.79 -14.46
C THR A 101 -16.52 6.78 -14.92
N ASP A 102 -16.75 6.77 -16.23
CA ASP A 102 -18.10 6.64 -16.79
C ASP A 102 -18.75 5.29 -16.40
N ASP A 103 -17.94 4.25 -16.17
CA ASP A 103 -18.38 2.91 -15.73
C ASP A 103 -18.66 2.83 -14.21
N GLY A 104 -18.38 3.90 -13.45
CA GLY A 104 -18.62 3.97 -12.01
C GLY A 104 -17.38 4.30 -11.18
N ILE A 105 -17.49 4.02 -9.88
CA ILE A 105 -16.47 4.32 -8.85
C ILE A 105 -15.78 3.02 -8.44
N PHE A 106 -14.44 2.99 -8.56
CA PHE A 106 -13.63 1.80 -8.30
C PHE A 106 -12.52 2.11 -7.29
N PRO A 107 -12.20 1.17 -6.38
CA PRO A 107 -11.03 1.31 -5.51
C PRO A 107 -9.75 1.33 -6.35
N MET A 108 -8.83 2.20 -5.98
CA MET A 108 -7.53 2.36 -6.62
C MET A 108 -6.43 2.19 -5.58
N GLU A 109 -5.39 1.44 -5.95
CA GLU A 109 -4.17 1.28 -5.17
C GLU A 109 -3.01 1.93 -5.93
N ILE A 110 -2.33 2.88 -5.31
CA ILE A 110 -1.19 3.59 -5.87
C ILE A 110 0.09 2.94 -5.36
N LYS A 111 1.03 2.68 -6.27
CA LYS A 111 2.34 2.10 -5.92
C LYS A 111 3.45 2.78 -6.66
N SER A 112 4.49 3.21 -5.95
CA SER A 112 5.72 3.66 -6.57
C SER A 112 6.77 2.56 -6.61
N CYS A 113 7.51 2.45 -7.71
CA CYS A 113 8.52 1.41 -7.86
C CYS A 113 9.73 1.87 -8.68
N SER A 114 10.84 1.14 -8.54
CA SER A 114 12.04 1.40 -9.34
C SER A 114 11.77 1.11 -10.82
N PRO A 115 12.50 1.74 -11.75
CA PRO A 115 12.35 1.52 -13.20
C PRO A 115 12.44 0.05 -13.62
N PHE A 116 13.33 -0.72 -12.97
CA PHE A 116 13.47 -2.15 -13.22
C PHE A 116 12.20 -2.95 -12.88
N VAL A 117 11.55 -2.60 -11.77
CA VAL A 117 10.30 -3.26 -11.33
C VAL A 117 9.15 -2.81 -12.21
N PHE A 118 9.07 -1.52 -12.53
CA PHE A 118 8.03 -0.97 -13.41
C PHE A 118 8.00 -1.69 -14.76
N LYS A 119 9.18 -1.84 -15.40
CA LYS A 119 9.33 -2.56 -16.68
C LYS A 119 9.00 -4.05 -16.62
N SER A 120 8.94 -4.64 -15.42
CA SER A 120 8.58 -6.06 -15.23
C SER A 120 7.09 -6.29 -14.98
N ILE A 121 6.27 -5.23 -14.95
CA ILE A 121 4.85 -5.30 -14.66
C ILE A 121 4.08 -4.81 -15.88
N ASP A 122 3.35 -5.72 -16.52
CA ASP A 122 2.40 -5.40 -17.60
C ASP A 122 1.00 -5.91 -17.25
N THR A 123 0.94 -7.07 -16.60
CA THR A 123 -0.30 -7.77 -16.25
C THR A 123 -0.41 -8.07 -14.75
N ILE A 124 -1.62 -8.41 -14.31
CA ILE A 124 -1.85 -8.92 -12.94
C ILE A 124 -1.09 -10.23 -12.68
N GLU A 125 -0.84 -11.06 -13.70
CA GLU A 125 -0.07 -12.30 -13.53
C GLU A 125 1.39 -12.02 -13.16
N ASP A 126 1.97 -10.91 -13.65
CA ASP A 126 3.33 -10.49 -13.29
C ASP A 126 3.43 -10.14 -11.80
N LEU A 127 2.37 -9.55 -11.23
CA LEU A 127 2.29 -9.30 -9.79
C LEU A 127 2.15 -10.61 -9.01
N LYS A 128 1.26 -11.51 -9.43
CA LYS A 128 1.00 -12.79 -8.75
C LYS A 128 2.20 -13.73 -8.75
N ARG A 129 2.98 -13.72 -9.84
CA ARG A 129 4.20 -14.54 -10.01
C ARG A 129 5.48 -13.77 -9.73
N GLY A 130 5.36 -12.51 -9.29
CA GLY A 130 6.49 -11.60 -9.09
C GLY A 130 7.55 -12.17 -8.17
N LYS A 131 8.82 -11.90 -8.51
CA LYS A 131 9.99 -12.34 -7.75
C LYS A 131 9.94 -11.89 -6.29
N TYR A 132 9.45 -10.68 -6.06
CA TYR A 132 9.42 -10.08 -4.73
C TYR A 132 8.09 -10.32 -4.04
N LEU A 133 8.15 -10.71 -2.76
CA LEU A 133 6.95 -11.01 -1.98
C LEU A 133 5.96 -9.84 -1.94
N TYR A 134 6.44 -8.59 -1.81
CA TYR A 134 5.55 -7.43 -1.75
C TYR A 134 4.69 -7.26 -3.02
N LEU A 135 5.21 -7.58 -4.20
CA LEU A 135 4.44 -7.53 -5.46
C LEU A 135 3.28 -8.52 -5.43
N ARG A 136 3.54 -9.73 -4.94
CA ARG A 136 2.52 -10.78 -4.80
C ARG A 136 1.44 -10.44 -3.78
N LYS A 137 1.73 -9.55 -2.82
CA LYS A 137 0.76 -9.07 -1.84
C LYS A 137 -0.23 -8.06 -2.43
N TYR A 138 0.20 -7.25 -3.40
CA TYR A 138 -0.64 -6.15 -3.91
C TYR A 138 -1.98 -6.62 -4.48
N PRO A 139 -2.08 -7.66 -5.34
CA PRO A 139 -3.37 -8.15 -5.82
C PRO A 139 -4.32 -8.56 -4.69
N VAL A 140 -3.80 -9.16 -3.62
CA VAL A 140 -4.63 -9.55 -2.46
C VAL A 140 -5.18 -8.32 -1.74
N GLN A 141 -4.36 -7.28 -1.59
CA GLN A 141 -4.79 -6.02 -0.97
C GLN A 141 -5.92 -5.36 -1.77
N LEU A 142 -5.76 -5.18 -3.09
CA LEU A 142 -6.79 -4.56 -3.92
C LEU A 142 -8.06 -5.42 -4.00
N ASN A 143 -7.93 -6.75 -4.09
CA ASN A 143 -9.07 -7.66 -4.10
C ASN A 143 -9.91 -7.56 -2.81
N LEU A 144 -9.27 -7.37 -1.65
CA LEU A 144 -9.99 -7.11 -0.40
C LEU A 144 -10.78 -5.81 -0.47
N TYR A 145 -10.22 -4.77 -1.09
CA TYR A 145 -10.91 -3.48 -1.22
C TYR A 145 -12.08 -3.58 -2.18
N MET A 146 -11.92 -4.33 -3.27
CA MET A 146 -12.98 -4.67 -4.22
C MET A 146 -14.12 -5.42 -3.52
N LEU A 147 -13.82 -6.48 -2.78
CA LEU A 147 -14.80 -7.26 -2.03
C LEU A 147 -15.57 -6.39 -1.02
N MET A 148 -14.85 -5.56 -0.27
CA MET A 148 -15.44 -4.69 0.76
C MET A 148 -16.28 -3.54 0.19
N THR A 149 -15.97 -3.09 -1.03
CA THR A 149 -16.71 -2.03 -1.71
C THR A 149 -17.78 -2.57 -2.66
N GLY A 150 -17.95 -3.89 -2.74
CA GLY A 150 -18.89 -4.56 -3.65
C GLY A 150 -18.58 -4.27 -5.12
N LYS A 151 -17.30 -4.14 -5.47
CA LYS A 151 -16.83 -3.79 -6.82
C LYS A 151 -16.18 -4.99 -7.50
N GLU A 152 -16.53 -5.22 -8.75
CA GLU A 152 -15.93 -6.28 -9.57
C GLU A 152 -14.61 -5.85 -10.24
N LYS A 153 -14.32 -4.54 -10.24
CA LYS A 153 -13.09 -3.97 -10.79
C LYS A 153 -12.39 -3.12 -9.74
N GLY A 154 -11.06 -3.05 -9.85
CA GLY A 154 -10.18 -2.17 -9.11
C GLY A 154 -9.03 -1.73 -10.00
N VAL A 155 -8.36 -0.65 -9.63
CA VAL A 155 -7.29 -0.05 -10.44
C VAL A 155 -5.96 -0.11 -9.67
N PHE A 156 -4.91 -0.60 -10.32
CA PHE A 156 -3.55 -0.32 -9.90
C PHE A 156 -3.01 0.85 -10.70
N LEU A 157 -2.40 1.81 -10.02
CA LEU A 157 -1.63 2.86 -10.66
C LEU A 157 -0.19 2.77 -10.16
N PHE A 158 0.71 2.36 -11.06
CA PHE A 158 2.13 2.33 -10.78
C PHE A 158 2.81 3.62 -11.26
N LYS A 159 3.56 4.27 -10.38
CA LYS A 159 4.44 5.41 -10.71
C LYS A 159 5.89 4.96 -10.68
N GLU A 160 6.58 5.08 -11.81
CA GLU A 160 8.03 4.88 -11.86
C GLU A 160 8.72 6.05 -11.17
N LYS A 161 9.70 5.76 -10.30
CA LYS A 161 10.35 6.78 -9.45
C LYS A 161 11.23 7.80 -10.21
N THR A 162 11.39 7.65 -11.52
CA THR A 162 12.25 8.50 -12.36
C THR A 162 11.50 9.22 -13.49
N SER A 163 10.17 9.10 -13.56
CA SER A 163 9.33 9.70 -14.61
C SER A 163 8.06 10.33 -14.06
#